data_AF-A0A850DB12-F1
#
_entry.id   AF-A0A850DB12-F1
#
_cell.length_a   1.000
_cell.length_b   1.000
_cell.length_c   1.000
_cell.angle_alpha   90.00
_cell.angle_beta   90.00
_cell.angle_gamma   90.00
#
_symmetry.space_group_name_H-M   'P 1'
#
loop_
_entity.id
_entity.type
_entity.pdbx_description
1 polymer ?
#
loop_
_entity_poly.entity_id
_entity_poly.type
_entity_poly.pdbx_seq_one_letter_code
_entity_poly.pdbx_strand_id
1 'polypeptide(L)'
;MDVVSTLVTAVAALIGVLVGGWITIRNQDRQWQREHARQWRDIRLSTYTEFVSAYREYVAFALEPTANIMVRQHPRVPELMPFFDGAGRPYKERLEAAMASMRLVCESDASKLAASRVVSAVRQIAAARSTTSADAVDPALFAELYAAQYDFINTARAEVGLTALTSNPLLTGESSLNGFPSSSEAREVAGQENVAPGHRTPAQ
;
A
#
# COMPACT_ATOMS: atom_id res chain seq x y z
N MET A 1 16.51 12.25 72.39
CA MET A 1 15.99 12.18 71.00
C MET A 1 15.19 10.90 70.89
N ASP A 2 13.92 11.00 70.55
CA ASP A 2 12.98 9.88 70.59
C ASP A 2 13.21 8.89 69.46
N VAL A 3 13.54 7.65 69.82
CA VAL A 3 13.66 6.49 68.91
C VAL A 3 12.42 6.34 68.02
N VAL A 4 11.25 6.73 68.53
CA VAL A 4 9.97 6.72 67.81
C VAL A 4 10.01 7.65 66.59
N SER A 5 10.59 8.84 66.70
CA SER A 5 10.69 9.81 65.59
C SER A 5 11.61 9.29 64.47
N THR A 6 12.72 8.67 64.84
CA THR A 6 13.65 8.05 63.88
C THR A 6 13.02 6.85 63.15
N LEU A 7 12.22 6.05 63.85
CA LEU A 7 11.51 4.92 63.24
C LEU A 7 10.46 5.39 62.23
N VAL A 8 9.66 6.41 62.60
CA VAL A 8 8.61 6.97 61.72
C VAL A 8 9.20 7.54 60.44
N THR A 9 10.31 8.29 60.54
CA THR A 9 10.98 8.85 59.36
C THR A 9 11.57 7.77 58.45
N ALA A 10 12.16 6.71 59.01
CA ALA A 10 12.66 5.58 58.23
C ALA A 10 11.54 4.82 57.49
N VAL A 11 10.41 4.57 58.15
CA VAL A 11 9.25 3.91 57.52
C VAL A 11 8.66 4.78 56.42
N ALA A 12 8.49 6.08 56.67
CA ALA A 12 8.00 7.02 55.66
C ALA A 12 8.91 7.07 54.43
N ALA A 13 10.24 7.07 54.63
CA ALA A 13 11.21 7.03 53.53
C ALA A 13 11.08 5.73 52.72
N LEU A 14 10.96 4.57 53.38
CA LEU A 14 10.76 3.28 52.71
C LEU A 14 9.46 3.23 51.89
N ILE A 15 8.35 3.74 52.45
CA ILE A 15 7.08 3.84 51.73
C ILE A 15 7.24 4.77 50.51
N GLY A 16 7.91 5.91 50.69
CA GLY A 16 8.20 6.83 49.59
C GLY A 16 8.96 6.17 48.44
N VAL A 17 9.98 5.36 48.75
CA VAL A 17 10.74 4.60 47.75
C VAL A 17 9.88 3.54 47.07
N LEU A 18 9.07 2.79 47.82
CA LEU A 18 8.18 1.77 47.25
C LEU A 18 7.14 2.38 46.30
N VAL A 19 6.49 3.48 46.71
CA VAL A 19 5.51 4.19 45.89
C VAL A 19 6.18 4.81 44.66
N GLY A 20 7.34 5.45 44.83
CA GLY A 20 8.13 6.01 43.73
C GLY A 20 8.56 4.95 42.71
N GLY A 21 9.02 3.78 43.18
CA GLY A 21 9.37 2.64 42.34
C GLY A 21 8.16 2.10 41.58
N TRP A 22 7.03 1.90 42.26
CA TRP A 22 5.80 1.41 41.62
C TRP A 22 5.28 2.35 40.53
N ILE A 23 5.23 3.67 40.81
CA ILE A 23 4.85 4.68 39.83
C ILE A 23 5.80 4.67 38.63
N THR A 24 7.10 4.55 38.88
CA THR A 24 8.13 4.51 37.82
C THR A 24 7.95 3.31 36.91
N ILE A 25 7.79 2.11 37.46
CA ILE A 25 7.56 0.89 36.69
C ILE A 25 6.29 1.02 35.84
N ARG A 26 5.20 1.54 36.43
CA ARG A 26 3.94 1.75 35.71
C ARG A 26 4.07 2.76 34.56
N ASN A 27 4.86 3.81 34.74
CA ASN A 27 5.10 4.80 33.69
C ASN A 27 5.99 4.22 32.56
N GLN A 28 7.03 3.46 32.92
CA GLN A 28 7.90 2.77 31.96
C GLN A 28 7.11 1.78 31.11
N ASP A 29 6.23 0.97 31.72
CA ASP A 29 5.38 0.02 30.98
C ASP A 29 4.45 0.73 29.98
N ARG A 30 3.81 1.84 30.39
CA ARG A 30 2.99 2.65 29.49
C ARG A 30 3.78 3.30 28.34
N GLN A 31 5.04 3.67 28.58
CA GLN A 31 5.90 4.20 27.52
C GLN A 31 6.32 3.07 26.57
N TRP A 32 6.71 1.93 27.13
CA TRP A 32 7.07 0.73 26.38
C TRP A 32 5.94 0.27 25.45
N GLN A 33 4.72 0.14 25.95
CA GLN A 33 3.57 -0.27 25.15
C GLN A 33 3.28 0.70 24.00
N ARG A 34 3.39 2.01 24.24
CA ARG A 34 3.18 3.03 23.20
C ARG A 34 4.25 2.96 22.13
N GLU A 35 5.51 2.79 22.52
CA GLU A 35 6.63 2.70 21.58
C GLU A 35 6.58 1.40 20.78
N HIS A 36 6.28 0.28 21.44
CA HIS A 36 6.08 -1.00 20.79
C HIS A 36 4.94 -0.95 19.76
N ALA A 37 3.81 -0.31 20.11
CA ALA A 37 2.70 -0.12 19.19
C ALA A 37 3.04 0.78 18.00
N ARG A 38 3.91 1.79 18.18
CA ARG A 38 4.43 2.62 17.06
C ARG A 38 5.36 1.81 16.17
N GLN A 39 6.34 1.12 16.76
CA GLN A 39 7.30 0.31 16.02
C GLN A 39 6.61 -0.73 15.15
N TRP A 40 5.61 -1.45 15.69
CA TRP A 40 4.82 -2.41 14.90
C TRP A 40 3.95 -1.76 13.82
N ARG A 41 3.43 -0.55 14.06
CA ARG A 41 2.70 0.20 13.02
C ARG A 41 3.64 0.56 11.87
N ASP A 42 4.86 0.99 12.18
CA ASP A 42 5.85 1.41 11.18
C ASP A 42 6.39 0.21 10.39
N ILE A 43 6.66 -0.91 11.06
CA ILE A 43 7.03 -2.18 10.41
C ILE A 43 5.93 -2.64 9.45
N ARG A 44 4.65 -2.58 9.87
CA ARG A 44 3.51 -2.90 9.01
C ARG A 44 3.44 -1.98 7.81
N LEU A 45 3.51 -0.67 8.03
CA LEU A 45 3.40 0.32 6.97
C LEU A 45 4.51 0.16 5.93
N SER A 46 5.76 -0.03 6.36
CA SER A 46 6.89 -0.24 5.45
C SER A 46 6.74 -1.55 4.66
N THR A 47 6.37 -2.65 5.34
CA THR A 47 6.15 -3.96 4.71
C THR A 47 5.01 -3.92 3.68
N TYR A 48 3.90 -3.23 3.98
CA TYR A 48 2.78 -3.09 3.04
C TYR A 48 3.15 -2.23 1.85
N THR A 49 3.93 -1.16 2.07
CA THR A 49 4.42 -0.31 0.98
C THR A 49 5.39 -1.08 0.08
N GLU A 50 6.28 -1.87 0.65
CA GLU A 50 7.21 -2.72 -0.09
C GLU A 50 6.47 -3.76 -0.94
N PHE A 51 5.48 -4.44 -0.38
CA PHE A 51 4.61 -5.36 -1.13
C PHE A 51 3.92 -4.66 -2.30
N VAL A 52 3.41 -3.45 -2.08
CA VAL A 52 2.77 -2.65 -3.14
C VAL A 52 3.74 -2.30 -4.25
N SER A 53 4.96 -1.89 -3.90
CA SER A 53 6.02 -1.63 -4.89
C SER A 53 6.37 -2.89 -5.68
N ALA A 54 6.58 -4.01 -4.97
CA ALA A 54 7.03 -5.26 -5.57
C ALA A 54 6.04 -5.81 -6.62
N TYR A 55 4.73 -5.81 -6.34
CA TYR A 55 3.77 -6.29 -7.34
C TYR A 55 3.65 -5.33 -8.52
N ARG A 56 3.82 -4.02 -8.32
CA ARG A 56 3.78 -3.03 -9.42
C ARG A 56 4.97 -3.17 -10.34
N GLU A 57 6.17 -3.33 -9.78
CA GLU A 57 7.39 -3.62 -10.53
C GLU A 57 7.26 -4.93 -11.31
N TYR A 58 6.69 -5.96 -10.68
CA TYR A 58 6.39 -7.24 -11.33
C TYR A 58 5.44 -7.08 -12.52
N VAL A 59 4.34 -6.35 -12.37
CA VAL A 59 3.39 -6.09 -13.47
C VAL A 59 4.04 -5.27 -14.58
N ALA A 60 4.80 -4.23 -14.23
CA ALA A 60 5.51 -3.41 -15.19
C ALA A 60 6.47 -4.25 -16.04
N PHE A 61 7.27 -5.12 -15.41
CA PHE A 61 8.14 -6.04 -16.13
C PHE A 61 7.36 -7.04 -16.99
N ALA A 62 6.27 -7.61 -16.47
CA ALA A 62 5.45 -8.57 -17.22
C ALA A 62 4.81 -7.96 -18.48
N LEU A 63 4.55 -6.65 -18.48
CA LEU A 63 4.03 -5.93 -19.64
C LEU A 63 5.11 -5.45 -20.60
N GLU A 64 6.39 -5.54 -20.22
CA GLU A 64 7.48 -5.14 -21.10
C GLU A 64 7.49 -6.00 -22.37
N PRO A 65 7.64 -5.43 -23.58
CA PRO A 65 7.63 -6.20 -24.83
C PRO A 65 8.75 -7.22 -24.94
N THR A 66 9.88 -6.96 -24.27
CA THR A 66 11.09 -7.78 -24.26
C THR A 66 11.02 -8.92 -23.23
N ALA A 67 10.02 -8.93 -22.33
CA ALA A 67 9.92 -9.91 -21.28
C ALA A 67 9.61 -11.30 -21.83
N ASN A 68 10.49 -12.26 -21.56
CA ASN A 68 10.26 -13.66 -21.90
C ASN A 68 9.59 -14.38 -20.72
N ILE A 69 8.32 -14.75 -20.92
CA ILE A 69 7.49 -15.37 -19.90
C ILE A 69 7.04 -16.75 -20.39
N MET A 70 7.41 -17.78 -19.64
CA MET A 70 6.92 -19.14 -19.84
C MET A 70 5.86 -19.45 -18.79
N VAL A 71 4.79 -20.15 -19.18
CA VAL A 71 3.76 -20.57 -18.22
C VAL A 71 3.83 -22.08 -18.02
N ARG A 72 3.73 -22.52 -16.77
CA ARG A 72 3.49 -23.94 -16.44
C ARG A 72 2.35 -24.04 -15.44
N GLN A 73 1.63 -25.15 -15.50
CA GLN A 73 0.60 -25.44 -14.51
C GLN A 73 1.22 -25.69 -13.14
N HIS A 74 0.66 -25.09 -12.08
CA HIS A 74 1.10 -25.38 -10.72
C HIS A 74 0.81 -26.85 -10.37
N PRO A 75 1.74 -27.61 -9.75
CA PRO A 75 1.57 -29.05 -9.52
C PRO A 75 0.44 -29.42 -8.54
N ARG A 76 0.03 -28.47 -7.68
CA ARG A 76 -0.98 -28.68 -6.62
C ARG A 76 -2.22 -27.80 -6.71
N VAL A 77 -2.22 -26.80 -7.57
CA VAL A 77 -3.26 -25.77 -7.62
C VAL A 77 -3.62 -25.59 -9.09
N PRO A 78 -4.89 -25.40 -9.47
CA PRO A 78 -5.25 -25.18 -10.87
C PRO A 78 -4.81 -23.80 -11.43
N GLU A 79 -3.85 -23.13 -10.79
CA GLU A 79 -3.37 -21.81 -11.20
C GLU A 79 -2.15 -21.94 -12.13
N LEU A 80 -2.07 -21.04 -13.10
CA LEU A 80 -0.94 -20.91 -14.00
C LEU A 80 0.21 -20.19 -13.28
N MET A 81 1.40 -20.80 -13.29
CA MET A 81 2.62 -20.18 -12.77
C MET A 81 3.47 -19.60 -13.90
N PRO A 82 3.64 -18.28 -13.95
CA PRO A 82 4.64 -17.67 -14.81
C PRO A 82 6.07 -17.92 -14.29
N PHE A 83 6.95 -18.20 -15.23
CA PHE A 83 8.38 -18.33 -15.09
C PHE A 83 9.02 -17.30 -16.00
N PHE A 84 9.87 -16.48 -15.43
CA PHE A 84 10.65 -15.50 -16.18
C PHE A 84 12.05 -16.05 -16.46
N ASP A 85 12.67 -15.51 -17.50
CA ASP A 85 14.09 -15.69 -17.75
C ASP A 85 14.96 -15.00 -16.68
N GLY A 86 16.27 -14.89 -16.96
CA GLY A 86 17.22 -14.25 -16.04
C GLY A 86 16.89 -12.78 -15.75
N ALA A 87 16.30 -12.04 -16.69
CA ALA A 87 15.98 -10.63 -16.52
C ALA A 87 14.76 -10.42 -15.62
N GLY A 88 13.76 -11.30 -15.71
CA GLY A 88 12.56 -11.20 -14.87
C GLY A 88 12.66 -11.84 -13.49
N ARG A 89 13.68 -12.68 -13.26
CA ARG A 89 13.88 -13.38 -11.98
C ARG A 89 13.90 -12.44 -10.76
N PRO A 90 14.63 -11.30 -10.76
CA PRO A 90 14.67 -10.41 -9.60
C PRO A 90 13.29 -9.87 -9.20
N TYR A 91 12.42 -9.55 -10.17
CA TYR A 91 11.07 -9.05 -9.89
C TYR A 91 10.17 -10.11 -9.27
N LYS A 92 10.28 -11.36 -9.76
CA LYS A 92 9.56 -12.50 -9.19
C LYS A 92 10.02 -12.77 -7.76
N GLU A 93 11.34 -12.87 -7.53
CA GLU A 93 11.92 -13.11 -6.21
C GLU A 93 11.55 -11.99 -5.23
N ARG A 94 11.58 -10.73 -5.67
CA ARG A 94 11.17 -9.58 -4.87
C ARG A 94 9.69 -9.64 -4.47
N LEU A 95 8.81 -10.00 -5.40
CA LEU A 95 7.38 -10.19 -5.10
C LEU A 95 7.16 -11.32 -4.09
N GLU A 96 7.84 -12.45 -4.25
CA GLU A 96 7.73 -13.60 -3.35
C GLU A 96 8.27 -13.28 -1.95
N ALA A 97 9.41 -12.58 -1.86
CA ALA A 97 9.97 -12.10 -0.61
C ALA A 97 9.04 -11.11 0.09
N ALA A 98 8.51 -10.11 -0.64
CA ALA A 98 7.59 -9.13 -0.08
C ALA A 98 6.27 -9.76 0.40
N MET A 99 5.75 -10.75 -0.33
CA MET A 99 4.58 -11.54 0.08
C MET A 99 4.87 -12.34 1.36
N ALA A 100 6.06 -12.93 1.49
CA ALA A 100 6.46 -13.65 2.70
C ALA A 100 6.58 -12.69 3.91
N SER A 101 7.24 -11.55 3.75
CA SER A 101 7.36 -10.51 4.78
C SER A 101 5.99 -10.00 5.22
N MET A 102 5.10 -9.72 4.27
CA MET A 102 3.73 -9.28 4.56
C MET A 102 2.96 -10.34 5.39
N ARG A 103 3.09 -11.63 5.07
CA ARG A 103 2.45 -12.70 5.86
C ARG A 103 2.94 -12.81 7.30
N LEU A 104 4.20 -12.45 7.56
CA LEU A 104 4.78 -12.46 8.91
C LEU A 104 4.26 -11.30 9.77
N VAL A 105 3.89 -10.20 9.12
CA VAL A 105 3.61 -8.91 9.77
C VAL A 105 2.11 -8.59 9.81
N CYS A 106 1.30 -9.18 8.93
CA CYS A 106 -0.15 -9.04 8.94
C CYS A 106 -0.82 -9.64 10.17
N GLU A 107 -1.68 -8.84 10.80
CA GLU A 107 -2.46 -9.28 11.97
C GLU A 107 -3.77 -9.96 11.55
N SER A 108 -4.42 -9.49 10.47
CA SER A 108 -5.71 -10.02 10.04
C SER A 108 -5.61 -11.02 8.89
N ASP A 109 -6.49 -12.01 8.90
CA ASP A 109 -6.64 -12.94 7.77
C ASP A 109 -7.23 -12.24 6.53
N ALA A 110 -8.01 -11.16 6.74
CA ALA A 110 -8.54 -10.35 5.64
C ALA A 110 -7.40 -9.73 4.79
N SER A 111 -6.38 -9.16 5.42
CA SER A 111 -5.21 -8.62 4.70
C SER A 111 -4.41 -9.71 3.99
N LYS A 112 -4.21 -10.88 4.62
CA LYS A 112 -3.52 -12.01 4.00
C LYS A 112 -4.27 -12.49 2.75
N LEU A 113 -5.59 -12.64 2.83
CA LEU A 113 -6.44 -13.05 1.71
C LEU A 113 -6.45 -11.99 0.59
N ALA A 114 -6.56 -10.71 0.93
CA ALA A 114 -6.52 -9.62 -0.04
C ALA A 114 -5.17 -9.56 -0.78
N ALA A 115 -4.05 -9.67 -0.07
CA ALA A 115 -2.72 -9.74 -0.68
C ALA A 115 -2.55 -10.99 -1.57
N SER A 116 -3.07 -12.14 -1.14
CA SER A 116 -3.06 -13.36 -1.96
C SER A 116 -3.85 -13.18 -3.27
N ARG A 117 -4.99 -12.45 -3.23
CA ARG A 117 -5.76 -12.09 -4.43
C ARG A 117 -4.96 -11.16 -5.36
N VAL A 118 -4.22 -10.19 -4.82
CA VAL A 118 -3.31 -9.35 -5.61
C VAL A 118 -2.26 -10.20 -6.32
N VAL A 119 -1.58 -11.10 -5.61
CA VAL A 119 -0.56 -11.97 -6.20
C VAL A 119 -1.15 -12.88 -7.28
N SER A 120 -2.36 -13.41 -7.08
CA SER A 120 -3.02 -14.22 -8.10
C SER A 120 -3.35 -13.39 -9.35
N ALA A 121 -3.93 -12.20 -9.19
CA ALA A 121 -4.28 -11.32 -10.31
C ALA A 121 -3.03 -10.93 -11.13
N VAL A 122 -1.93 -10.53 -10.49
CA VAL A 122 -0.69 -10.20 -11.23
C VAL A 122 -0.08 -11.41 -11.94
N ARG A 123 -0.23 -12.62 -11.38
CA ARG A 123 0.22 -13.86 -12.04
C ARG A 123 -0.64 -14.20 -13.24
N GLN A 124 -1.96 -13.98 -13.18
CA GLN A 124 -2.85 -14.16 -14.32
C GLN A 124 -2.52 -13.18 -15.46
N ILE A 125 -2.23 -11.92 -15.15
CA ILE A 125 -1.77 -10.93 -16.14
C ILE A 125 -0.47 -11.41 -16.81
N ALA A 126 0.52 -11.83 -16.02
CA ALA A 126 1.77 -12.35 -16.55
C ALA A 126 1.57 -13.66 -17.36
N ALA A 127 0.63 -14.51 -16.95
CA ALA A 127 0.31 -15.73 -17.68
C ALA A 127 -0.35 -15.41 -19.03
N ALA A 128 -1.31 -14.47 -19.08
CA ALA A 128 -1.92 -14.00 -20.32
C ALA A 128 -0.85 -13.46 -21.30
N ARG A 129 0.08 -12.65 -20.78
CA ARG A 129 1.21 -12.09 -21.55
C ARG A 129 2.14 -13.11 -22.19
N SER A 130 2.19 -14.34 -21.68
CA SER A 130 2.98 -15.40 -22.33
C SER A 130 2.42 -15.82 -23.70
N THR A 131 1.14 -15.53 -23.96
CA THR A 131 0.44 -15.95 -25.19
C THR A 131 -0.06 -14.79 -26.05
N THR A 132 -0.14 -13.58 -25.50
CA THR A 132 -0.66 -12.38 -26.17
C THR A 132 0.32 -11.22 -26.07
N SER A 133 0.24 -10.22 -26.96
CA SER A 133 0.97 -8.94 -26.78
C SER A 133 0.48 -8.18 -25.54
N ALA A 134 1.22 -7.15 -25.12
CA ALA A 134 0.89 -6.36 -23.93
C ALA A 134 -0.45 -5.63 -24.04
N ASP A 135 -0.68 -5.09 -25.23
CA ASP A 135 -1.85 -4.36 -25.68
C ASP A 135 -3.07 -5.26 -25.97
N ALA A 136 -2.88 -6.58 -25.97
CA ALA A 136 -3.94 -7.58 -26.15
C ALA A 136 -4.33 -8.30 -24.84
N VAL A 137 -3.75 -7.93 -23.69
CA VAL A 137 -4.15 -8.49 -22.40
C VAL A 137 -5.57 -8.02 -22.07
N ASP A 138 -6.42 -8.96 -21.65
CA ASP A 138 -7.81 -8.66 -21.29
C ASP A 138 -7.90 -7.57 -20.20
N PRO A 139 -8.56 -6.43 -20.47
CA PRO A 139 -8.79 -5.37 -19.48
C PRO A 139 -9.47 -5.86 -18.19
N ALA A 140 -10.25 -6.94 -18.23
CA ALA A 140 -10.88 -7.52 -17.06
C ALA A 140 -9.87 -7.96 -16.00
N LEU A 141 -8.70 -8.48 -16.40
CA LEU A 141 -7.65 -8.88 -15.47
C LEU A 141 -7.07 -7.68 -14.71
N PHE A 142 -6.98 -6.52 -15.35
CA PHE A 142 -6.57 -5.28 -14.69
C PHE A 142 -7.63 -4.77 -13.73
N ALA A 143 -8.91 -4.85 -14.10
CA ALA A 143 -10.02 -4.51 -13.20
C ALA A 143 -9.99 -5.39 -11.93
N GLU A 144 -9.76 -6.69 -12.07
CA GLU A 144 -9.59 -7.62 -10.95
C GLU A 144 -8.37 -7.27 -10.09
N LEU A 145 -7.22 -6.95 -10.70
CA LEU A 145 -6.05 -6.48 -9.98
C LEU A 145 -6.35 -5.20 -9.18
N TYR A 146 -7.00 -4.21 -9.78
CA TYR A 146 -7.32 -2.96 -9.11
C TYR A 146 -8.32 -3.16 -7.97
N ALA A 147 -9.32 -4.03 -8.15
CA ALA A 147 -10.23 -4.42 -7.08
C ALA A 147 -9.49 -5.10 -5.91
N ALA A 148 -8.63 -6.08 -6.21
CA ALA A 148 -7.83 -6.76 -5.19
C ALA A 148 -6.85 -5.82 -4.48
N GLN A 149 -6.22 -4.90 -5.21
CA GLN A 149 -5.36 -3.85 -4.65
C GLN A 149 -6.15 -2.96 -3.69
N TYR A 150 -7.34 -2.53 -4.10
CA TYR A 150 -8.18 -1.66 -3.28
C TYR A 150 -8.60 -2.34 -1.97
N ASP A 151 -9.04 -3.60 -2.06
CA ASP A 151 -9.32 -4.44 -0.90
C ASP A 151 -8.11 -4.53 0.03
N PHE A 152 -6.93 -4.83 -0.52
CA PHE A 152 -5.70 -4.94 0.26
C PHE A 152 -5.34 -3.62 0.95
N ILE A 153 -5.42 -2.48 0.25
CA ILE A 153 -5.13 -1.17 0.84
C ILE A 153 -6.09 -0.87 1.98
N ASN A 154 -7.38 -1.19 1.83
CA ASN A 154 -8.36 -0.94 2.89
C ASN A 154 -8.14 -1.82 4.12
N THR A 155 -7.86 -3.11 3.95
CA THR A 155 -7.56 -4.00 5.08
C THR A 155 -6.23 -3.61 5.75
N ALA A 156 -5.21 -3.26 4.96
CA ALA A 156 -3.92 -2.79 5.45
C ALA A 156 -4.05 -1.49 6.26
N ARG A 157 -4.87 -0.53 5.78
CA ARG A 157 -5.17 0.72 6.48
C ARG A 157 -5.85 0.46 7.82
N ALA A 158 -6.83 -0.43 7.84
CA ALA A 158 -7.52 -0.79 9.07
C ALA A 158 -6.54 -1.34 10.14
N GLU A 159 -5.59 -2.19 9.75
CA GLU A 159 -4.59 -2.74 10.68
C GLU A 159 -3.63 -1.71 11.28
N VAL A 160 -3.35 -0.62 10.57
CA VAL A 160 -2.53 0.47 11.09
C VAL A 160 -3.34 1.55 11.82
N GLY A 161 -4.67 1.34 11.96
CA GLY A 161 -5.59 2.25 12.64
C GLY A 161 -6.04 3.44 11.79
N LEU A 162 -5.98 3.33 10.46
CA LEU A 162 -6.43 4.34 9.52
C LEU A 162 -7.83 4.02 8.97
N THR A 163 -8.63 5.06 8.72
CA THR A 163 -9.96 4.93 8.12
C THR A 163 -9.87 4.34 6.71
N ALA A 164 -10.84 3.49 6.36
CA ALA A 164 -10.97 2.98 4.99
C ALA A 164 -11.07 4.13 3.97
N LEU A 165 -10.55 3.91 2.77
CA LEU A 165 -10.84 4.78 1.64
C LEU A 165 -12.32 4.59 1.29
N THR A 166 -13.09 5.67 1.17
CA THR A 166 -14.47 5.60 0.71
C THR A 166 -14.51 5.19 -0.76
N SER A 167 -15.27 4.11 -1.05
CA SER A 167 -15.68 3.53 -2.35
C SER A 167 -14.66 3.50 -3.52
N ASN A 168 -14.41 2.31 -4.08
CA ASN A 168 -13.68 2.15 -5.34
C ASN A 168 -14.56 2.66 -6.50
N PRO A 169 -14.22 3.78 -7.16
CA PRO A 169 -15.03 4.34 -8.24
C PRO A 169 -15.15 3.40 -9.46
N LEU A 170 -14.24 2.42 -9.59
CA LEU A 170 -14.27 1.44 -10.68
C LEU A 170 -15.30 0.31 -10.46
N LEU A 171 -15.74 0.09 -9.20
CA LEU A 171 -16.71 -0.97 -8.86
C LEU A 171 -18.12 -0.44 -8.62
N THR A 172 -18.30 0.86 -8.39
CA THR A 172 -19.62 1.44 -8.10
C THR A 172 -20.51 1.59 -9.33
N GLY A 173 -20.06 1.26 -10.54
CA GLY A 173 -20.89 1.34 -11.75
C GLY A 173 -21.40 2.75 -12.07
N GLU A 174 -21.00 3.76 -11.30
CA GLU A 174 -21.21 5.16 -11.61
C GLU A 174 -20.19 5.58 -12.66
N SER A 175 -20.44 5.16 -13.90
CA SER A 175 -20.03 5.94 -15.07
C SER A 175 -20.72 7.31 -14.99
N SER A 176 -20.24 8.19 -14.10
CA SER A 176 -20.47 9.62 -14.23
C SER A 176 -19.59 10.13 -15.37
N LEU A 177 -20.04 9.81 -16.60
CA LEU A 177 -19.70 10.50 -17.84
C LEU A 177 -20.33 11.90 -17.88
N ASN A 178 -20.41 12.60 -16.74
CA ASN A 178 -20.94 13.97 -16.64
C ASN A 178 -19.89 14.99 -16.16
N GLY A 179 -18.63 14.60 -16.04
CA GLY A 179 -17.57 15.49 -15.50
C GLY A 179 -16.48 15.93 -16.48
N PHE A 180 -16.39 15.32 -17.67
CA PHE A 180 -15.44 15.76 -18.68
C PHE A 180 -16.15 16.67 -19.68
N PRO A 181 -15.72 17.93 -19.85
CA PRO A 181 -16.30 18.82 -20.85
C PRO A 181 -16.14 18.16 -22.22
N SER A 182 -17.26 18.03 -22.93
CA SER A 182 -17.23 17.51 -24.29
C SER A 182 -16.29 18.37 -25.12
N SER A 183 -15.54 17.75 -26.02
CA SER A 183 -14.56 18.40 -26.90
C SER A 183 -15.13 19.51 -27.80
N SER A 184 -16.45 19.76 -27.77
CA SER A 184 -17.06 20.96 -28.36
C SER A 184 -16.94 22.20 -27.46
N GLU A 185 -16.95 22.09 -26.14
CA GLU A 185 -16.80 23.25 -25.23
C GLU A 185 -15.35 23.72 -25.10
N ALA A 186 -14.38 22.82 -25.23
CA ALA A 186 -12.96 23.19 -25.23
C ALA A 186 -12.53 24.03 -26.45
N ARG A 187 -13.33 24.03 -27.54
CA ARG A 187 -13.07 24.86 -28.72
C ARG A 187 -13.66 26.27 -28.62
N GLU A 188 -14.61 26.49 -27.73
CA GLU A 188 -15.23 27.83 -27.58
C GLU A 188 -14.38 28.75 -26.70
N VAL A 189 -13.64 28.21 -25.73
CA VAL A 189 -12.75 28.99 -24.86
C VAL A 189 -11.43 29.39 -25.56
N ALA A 190 -10.98 28.66 -26.57
CA ALA A 190 -9.74 28.98 -27.30
C ALA A 190 -9.91 30.02 -28.43
N GLY A 191 -11.14 30.49 -28.68
CA GLY A 191 -11.45 31.41 -29.79
C GLY A 191 -11.41 32.90 -29.47
N GLN A 192 -11.21 33.30 -28.21
CA GLN A 192 -11.53 34.67 -27.76
C GLN A 192 -10.34 35.53 -27.31
N GLU A 193 -9.10 35.11 -27.56
CA GLU A 193 -7.91 35.87 -27.15
C GLU A 193 -6.92 36.05 -28.32
N ASN A 194 -7.31 36.82 -29.34
CA ASN A 194 -6.35 37.36 -30.30
C ASN A 194 -6.79 38.74 -30.81
N VAL A 195 -6.75 39.73 -29.91
CA VAL A 195 -6.82 41.15 -30.27
C VAL A 195 -5.41 41.70 -30.24
N ALA A 196 -4.86 41.98 -31.42
CA ALA A 196 -3.51 42.49 -31.61
C ALA A 196 -3.31 43.89 -30.97
N PRO A 197 -2.16 44.16 -30.33
CA PRO A 197 -1.83 45.49 -29.84
C PRO A 197 -1.35 46.39 -30.99
N GLY A 198 -2.03 47.52 -31.17
CA GLY A 198 -1.73 48.54 -32.18
C GLY A 198 -0.36 49.21 -31.98
N HIS A 199 0.37 49.33 -33.09
CA HIS A 199 1.58 50.14 -33.20
C HIS A 199 1.28 51.63 -32.92
N ARG A 200 1.94 52.20 -31.91
CA ARG A 200 2.08 53.66 -31.76
C ARG A 200 3.38 54.11 -32.41
N THR A 201 3.25 54.94 -33.44
CA THR A 201 4.35 55.70 -34.07
C THR A 201 4.68 56.92 -33.19
N PRO A 202 5.96 57.22 -32.92
CA PRO A 202 6.33 58.48 -32.26
C PRO A 202 6.37 59.63 -33.30
N ALA A 203 5.78 60.76 -32.93
CA ALA A 203 5.90 62.02 -33.64
C ALA A 203 7.22 62.73 -33.28
N GLN A 204 7.67 63.53 -34.25
CA GLN A 204 8.92 64.31 -34.31
C GLN A 204 9.13 65.29 -33.16
#